data_AF-A0A1F4F312-F1
#
_entry.id   AF-A0A1F4F312-F1
#
_cell.length_a   1.000
_cell.length_b   1.000
_cell.length_c   1.000
_cell.angle_alpha   90.00
_cell.angle_beta   90.00
_cell.angle_gamma   90.00
#
_symmetry.space_group_name_H-M   'P 1'
#
loop_
_entity.id
_entity.type
_entity.pdbx_description
1 polymer ?
#
loop_
_entity_poly.entity_id
_entity_poly.type
_entity_poly.pdbx_seq_one_letter_code
_entity_poly.pdbx_strand_id
1 'polypeptide(L)' 'MKKLLMLIAVFGLAGCGEPDQVVVYKQGKYQGKPDTRPWDNEPLALTGSGKWTKGDRASWETQIKARQLTQHEDKRIYQ' A
#
# COMPACT_ATOMS: atom_id res chain seq x y z
N MET A 1 -38.01 20.04 -23.12
CA MET A 1 -38.12 19.72 -21.68
C MET A 1 -38.50 18.26 -21.40
N LYS A 2 -39.62 17.71 -21.92
CA LYS A 2 -39.96 16.28 -21.73
C LYS A 2 -38.88 15.28 -22.18
N LYS A 3 -38.23 15.53 -23.32
CA LYS A 3 -37.14 14.68 -23.84
C LYS A 3 -35.89 14.69 -22.94
N LEU A 4 -35.63 15.79 -22.23
CA LEU A 4 -34.51 15.90 -21.30
C LEU A 4 -34.78 15.12 -20.01
N LEU A 5 -36.01 15.18 -19.50
CA LEU A 5 -36.47 14.39 -18.35
C LEU A 5 -36.41 12.88 -18.60
N MET A 6 -36.79 12.42 -19.80
CA MET A 6 -36.63 11.01 -20.17
C MET A 6 -35.17 10.57 -20.23
N LEU A 7 -34.28 11.43 -20.74
CA LEU A 7 -32.85 11.10 -20.81
C LEU A 7 -32.26 10.92 -19.40
N ILE A 8 -32.57 11.84 -18.48
CA ILE A 8 -32.08 11.78 -17.10
C ILE A 8 -32.60 10.53 -16.39
N ALA A 9 -33.86 10.14 -16.62
CA ALA A 9 -34.43 8.93 -16.02
C ALA A 9 -33.72 7.65 -16.47
N VAL A 10 -33.36 7.55 -17.76
CA VAL A 10 -32.63 6.37 -18.29
C VAL A 10 -31.21 6.29 -17.74
N PHE A 11 -30.49 7.42 -17.67
CA PHE A 11 -29.12 7.42 -17.13
C PHE A 11 -29.06 7.23 -15.61
N GLY A 12 -30.08 7.67 -14.86
CA GLY A 12 -30.15 7.45 -13.41
C GLY A 12 -30.30 5.98 -12.99
N LEU A 13 -30.87 5.15 -13.86
CA LEU A 13 -31.03 3.70 -13.62
C LEU A 13 -29.72 2.91 -13.82
N ALA A 14 -28.71 3.49 -14.48
CA ALA A 14 -27.43 2.83 -14.72
C ALA A 14 -26.53 2.76 -13.46
N GLY A 15 -26.81 3.55 -12.42
CA GLY A 15 -26.03 3.57 -11.18
C GLY A 15 -26.24 2.38 -10.24
N CYS A 16 -27.21 1.49 -10.53
CA CYS A 16 -27.53 0.33 -9.69
C CYS A 16 -27.03 -1.01 -10.28
N GLY A 17 -26.34 -0.96 -11.42
CA GLY A 17 -25.82 -2.15 -12.11
C GLY A 17 -24.34 -2.42 -11.85
N GLU A 18 -23.74 -1.79 -10.84
CA GLU A 18 -22.33 -2.00 -10.54
C GLU A 18 -22.15 -3.48 -10.11
N PRO A 19 -21.39 -4.29 -10.87
CA PRO A 19 -21.14 -5.66 -10.47
C PRO A 19 -20.45 -5.62 -9.11
N ASP A 20 -20.77 -6.60 -8.27
CA ASP A 20 -20.10 -6.79 -6.99
C ASP A 20 -18.58 -6.65 -7.18
N GLN A 21 -17.93 -5.75 -6.43
CA GLN A 21 -16.47 -5.65 -6.39
C GLN A 21 -15.88 -6.85 -5.65
N VAL A 22 -16.20 -8.05 -6.12
CA VAL A 22 -15.58 -9.27 -5.64
C VAL A 22 -14.21 -9.36 -6.29
N VAL A 23 -13.19 -9.50 -5.44
CA VAL A 23 -11.87 -9.94 -5.87
C VAL A 23 -12.08 -11.22 -6.67
N VAL A 24 -11.67 -11.25 -7.95
CA VAL A 24 -11.76 -12.45 -8.79
C VAL A 24 -10.83 -13.50 -8.21
N TYR A 25 -11.39 -14.40 -7.39
CA TYR A 25 -10.65 -15.43 -6.70
C TYR A 25 -10.10 -16.45 -7.71
N LYS A 26 -8.80 -16.41 -7.99
CA LYS A 26 -8.14 -17.44 -8.82
C LYS A 26 -7.93 -18.71 -7.99
N GLN A 27 -8.88 -19.65 -8.04
CA GLN A 27 -8.81 -20.91 -7.29
C GLN A 27 -7.42 -21.57 -7.40
N GLY A 28 -6.82 -21.91 -6.25
CA GLY A 28 -5.48 -22.49 -6.17
C GLY A 28 -4.30 -21.51 -6.24
N LYS A 29 -4.55 -20.18 -6.31
CA LYS A 29 -3.49 -19.15 -6.24
C LYS A 29 -3.62 -18.31 -4.97
N TYR A 30 -2.51 -17.73 -4.54
CA TYR A 30 -2.52 -16.69 -3.50
C TYR A 30 -3.29 -15.47 -4.00
N GLN A 31 -4.22 -14.97 -3.18
CA GLN A 31 -5.16 -13.90 -3.54
C GLN A 31 -4.82 -12.56 -2.90
N GLY A 32 -3.80 -12.52 -2.04
CA GLY A 32 -3.28 -11.28 -1.48
C GLY A 32 -2.35 -10.56 -2.45
N LYS A 33 -1.87 -9.39 -2.03
CA LYS A 33 -0.76 -8.72 -2.73
C LYS A 33 0.46 -9.64 -2.71
N PRO A 34 1.08 -9.94 -3.87
CA PRO A 34 2.26 -10.79 -3.90
C PRO A 34 3.36 -10.19 -3.01
N ASP A 35 4.06 -11.06 -2.29
CA ASP A 35 5.21 -10.64 -1.49
C ASP A 35 6.26 -10.00 -2.40
N THR A 36 6.73 -8.83 -2.00
CA THR A 36 7.83 -8.11 -2.66
C THR A 36 9.00 -7.99 -1.70
N ARG A 37 10.18 -7.64 -2.21
CA ARG A 37 11.33 -7.46 -1.32
C ARG A 37 11.06 -6.25 -0.42
N PRO A 38 11.52 -6.25 0.84
CA PRO A 38 11.23 -5.15 1.76
C PRO A 38 11.63 -3.76 1.25
N TRP A 39 12.75 -3.66 0.52
CA TRP A 39 13.26 -2.41 -0.06
C TRP A 39 12.51 -1.93 -1.30
N ASP A 40 11.64 -2.75 -1.89
CA ASP A 40 10.81 -2.36 -3.04
C ASP A 40 9.57 -1.56 -2.60
N ASN A 41 9.28 -1.50 -1.30
CA ASN A 41 8.20 -0.68 -0.74
C ASN A 41 8.60 0.78 -0.61
N GLU A 42 7.60 1.66 -0.58
CA GLU A 42 7.81 3.08 -0.26
C GLU A 42 8.38 3.24 1.16
N PRO A 43 9.31 4.19 1.37
CA PRO A 43 9.78 4.54 2.69
C PRO A 43 8.62 4.89 3.64
N LEU A 44 8.74 4.50 4.90
CA LEU A 44 7.74 4.81 5.92
C LEU A 44 7.53 6.33 6.00
N ALA A 45 6.31 6.79 5.73
CA ALA A 45 5.92 8.20 5.78
C ALA A 45 5.81 8.78 7.20
N LEU A 46 6.12 7.99 8.24
CA LEU A 46 6.12 8.46 9.62
C LEU A 46 7.31 9.41 9.83
N THR A 47 7.03 10.65 10.24
CA THR A 47 8.01 11.71 10.50
C THR A 47 9.18 11.20 11.34
N GLY A 48 10.40 11.32 10.80
CA GLY A 48 11.63 10.86 11.46
C GLY A 48 11.97 9.38 11.26
N SER A 49 11.14 8.60 10.57
CA SER A 49 11.40 7.20 10.22
C SER A 49 11.62 7.03 8.70
N GLY A 50 11.93 5.80 8.24
CA GLY A 50 11.87 5.45 6.80
C GLY A 50 12.68 6.30 5.82
N LYS A 51 14.00 6.09 5.70
CA LYS A 51 14.92 6.92 4.89
C LYS A 51 15.62 6.13 3.78
N TRP A 52 15.05 5.01 3.35
CA TRP A 52 15.66 4.24 2.26
C TRP A 52 15.26 4.80 0.90
N THR A 53 16.07 4.52 -0.12
CA THR A 53 15.64 4.73 -1.51
C THR A 53 14.91 3.47 -1.99
N LYS A 54 13.71 3.62 -2.54
CA LYS A 54 12.95 2.48 -3.08
C LYS A 54 13.78 1.73 -4.13
N GLY A 55 13.83 0.40 -4.01
CA GLY A 55 14.64 -0.48 -4.86
C GLY A 55 16.09 -0.64 -4.41
N ASP A 56 16.58 0.19 -3.48
CA ASP A 56 17.93 0.10 -2.94
C ASP A 56 17.97 -0.73 -1.65
N ARG A 57 18.44 -1.97 -1.81
CA ARG A 57 18.66 -2.91 -0.70
C ARG A 57 19.65 -2.38 0.32
N ALA A 58 20.77 -1.78 -0.10
CA ALA A 58 21.83 -1.34 0.81
C ALA A 58 21.36 -0.16 1.68
N SER A 59 20.61 0.77 1.08
CA SER A 59 19.97 1.88 1.79
C SER A 59 18.96 1.37 2.83
N TRP A 60 18.14 0.39 2.46
CA TRP A 60 17.20 -0.26 3.38
C TRP A 60 17.92 -0.98 4.54
N GLU A 61 18.91 -1.82 4.24
CA GLU A 61 19.67 -2.56 5.26
C GLU A 61 20.41 -1.63 6.23
N THR A 62 21.00 -0.54 5.70
CA THR A 62 21.65 0.49 6.52
C THR A 62 20.66 1.09 7.52
N GLN A 63 19.45 1.43 7.06
CA GLN A 63 18.43 1.92 7.96
C GLN A 63 18.01 0.89 9.01
N ILE A 64 17.80 -0.37 8.63
CA ILE A 64 17.39 -1.41 9.58
C ILE A 64 18.45 -1.58 10.67
N LYS A 65 19.74 -1.59 10.32
CA LYS A 65 20.83 -1.63 11.29
C LYS A 65 20.81 -0.43 12.23
N ALA A 66 20.61 0.78 11.70
CA ALA A 66 20.51 1.98 12.53
C ALA A 66 19.36 1.88 13.56
N ARG A 67 18.20 1.33 13.16
CA ARG A 67 17.07 1.08 14.08
C ARG A 67 17.40 0.04 15.15
N GLN A 68 18.18 -0.98 14.83
CA GLN A 68 18.59 -1.99 15.81
C GLN A 68 19.48 -1.38 16.88
N LEU A 69 20.39 -0.48 16.52
CA LEU A 69 21.26 0.21 17.47
C LEU A 69 20.49 1.06 18.48
N THR A 70 19.41 1.73 18.07
CA THR A 70 18.59 2.52 18.99
C THR A 70 17.79 1.65 19.98
N GLN A 71 17.60 0.38 19.66
CA GLN A 71 16.95 -0.60 20.55
C GLN A 71 17.97 -1.37 21.41
N HIS A 72 19.26 -1.24 21.15
CA HIS A 72 20.32 -1.92 21.89
C HIS A 72 20.65 -1.12 23.16
N GLU A 73 20.31 -1.64 24.33
CA GLU A 73 20.42 -0.90 25.59
C GLU A 73 21.85 -0.47 25.90
N ASP A 74 22.85 -1.34 25.67
CA ASP A 74 24.24 -0.90 25.90
C ASP A 74 24.68 0.24 25.00
N LYS A 75 24.26 0.23 23.72
CA LYS A 75 24.54 1.30 22.77
C LYS A 75 23.77 2.58 23.10
N ARG A 76 22.59 2.45 23.71
CA ARG A 76 21.70 3.57 24.03
C ARG A 76 22.06 4.25 25.35
N ILE A 77 22.57 3.49 26.33
CA ILE A 77 22.77 3.96 27.72
C ILE A 77 24.26 4.12 28.06
N TYR A 78 25.12 3.20 27.60
CA TYR A 78 26.49 3.06 28.13
C TYR A 78 27.61 3.45 27.14
N GLN A 79 27.30 3.72 25.87
CA GLN A 79 28.26 4.20 24.86
C GLN A 79 28.21 5.71 24.64
#